data_AF-Q5PXQ0-F1
#
_entry.id   AF-Q5PXQ0-F1
#
_cell.length_a   1.000
_cell.length_b   1.000
_cell.length_c   1.000
_cell.angle_alpha   90.00
_cell.angle_beta   90.00
_cell.angle_gamma   90.00
#
_symmetry.space_group_name_H-M   'P 1'
#
loop_
_entity.id
_entity.type
_entity.pdbx_description
1 polymer ?
#
loop_
_entity_poly.entity_id
_entity_poly.type
_entity_poly.pdbx_seq_one_letter_code
_entity_poly.pdbx_strand_id
1 'polypeptide(L)'
;TMNGFLNAPTRRPTAILRADDDETLPEKVDWRTKGAVTPVKDQKQCGSCWAFSTTGSLEGQHFLKDGKLVSLSEQNLVDCSGKFGNMGCMGGLMDQAFRYIKENKGIDTEASYPYEAEDGKCRFDASNVGATDTGFVDVEHGSESALKKAVATIGPISVAIDASQSTFHF
;
A
#
# COMPACT_ATOMS: atom_id res chain seq x y z
N THR A 1 6.82 6.82 -19.07
CA THR A 1 6.46 7.17 -17.68
C THR A 1 6.36 5.89 -16.88
N MET A 2 6.93 5.85 -15.67
CA MET A 2 6.90 4.67 -14.79
C MET A 2 5.54 4.57 -14.08
N ASN A 3 4.48 4.36 -14.87
CA ASN A 3 3.11 4.30 -14.38
C ASN A 3 2.79 2.87 -13.94
N GLY A 4 3.02 2.57 -12.66
CA GLY A 4 2.66 1.28 -12.07
C GLY A 4 1.19 1.17 -11.66
N PHE A 5 0.43 2.26 -11.61
CA PHE A 5 -1.00 2.20 -11.28
C PHE A 5 -1.81 1.76 -12.50
N LEU A 6 -2.62 0.71 -12.36
CA LEU A 6 -3.55 0.28 -13.41
C LEU A 6 -4.96 0.86 -13.16
N ASN A 7 -5.44 1.67 -14.10
CA ASN A 7 -6.83 2.15 -14.07
C ASN A 7 -7.78 1.01 -14.50
N ALA A 8 -8.15 0.15 -13.55
CA ALA A 8 -9.12 -0.92 -13.76
C ALA A 8 -10.52 -0.49 -13.31
N PRO A 9 -11.61 -0.97 -13.93
CA PRO A 9 -12.96 -0.66 -13.49
C PRO A 9 -13.12 -1.04 -12.02
N THR A 10 -13.54 -0.06 -11.22
CA THR A 10 -13.72 -0.20 -9.78
C THR A 10 -14.69 -1.35 -9.50
N ARG A 11 -14.18 -2.43 -8.89
CA ARG A 11 -15.06 -3.41 -8.25
C ARG A 11 -15.69 -2.70 -7.05
N ARG A 12 -16.98 -2.97 -6.80
CA ARG A 12 -17.70 -2.33 -5.68
C ARG A 12 -16.92 -2.56 -4.37
N PRO A 13 -16.56 -1.48 -3.65
CA PRO A 13 -15.96 -1.56 -2.32
C PRO A 13 -16.80 -2.43 -1.40
N THR A 14 -16.14 -3.21 -0.55
CA THR A 14 -16.86 -3.95 0.50
C THR A 14 -17.23 -3.01 1.66
N ALA A 15 -16.41 -1.99 1.92
CA ALA A 15 -16.65 -0.93 2.90
C ALA A 15 -16.05 0.39 2.39
N ILE A 16 -16.73 1.51 2.66
CA ILE A 16 -16.30 2.86 2.26
C ILE A 16 -16.26 3.75 3.50
N LEU A 17 -15.11 4.36 3.78
CA LEU A 17 -14.95 5.42 4.77
C LEU A 17 -15.41 6.75 4.17
N ARG A 18 -16.33 7.42 4.86
CA ARG A 18 -16.86 8.74 4.50
C ARG A 18 -16.44 9.80 5.51
N ALA A 19 -16.50 11.05 5.09
CA ALA A 19 -16.37 12.18 5.99
C ALA A 19 -17.59 12.25 6.94
N ASP A 20 -17.37 12.72 8.15
CA ASP A 20 -18.43 13.14 9.07
C ASP A 20 -18.27 14.64 9.30
N ASP A 21 -19.33 15.43 9.08
CA ASP A 21 -19.26 16.90 9.09
C ASP A 21 -18.99 17.49 10.49
N ASP A 22 -19.22 16.72 11.55
CA ASP A 22 -19.10 17.16 12.96
C ASP A 22 -17.81 16.67 13.66
N GLU A 23 -16.92 15.97 12.95
CA GLU A 23 -15.73 15.37 13.56
C GLU A 23 -14.58 16.39 13.69
N THR A 24 -14.18 16.70 14.94
CA THR A 24 -13.02 17.57 15.20
C THR A 24 -11.73 16.79 15.03
N LEU A 25 -11.02 17.03 13.93
CA LEU A 25 -9.74 16.40 13.60
C LEU A 25 -8.54 17.30 13.95
N PRO A 26 -7.37 16.71 14.26
CA PRO A 26 -6.14 17.49 14.43
C PRO A 26 -5.81 18.30 13.17
N GLU A 27 -5.29 19.51 13.36
CA GLU A 27 -4.87 20.37 12.25
C GLU A 27 -3.66 19.80 11.49
N LYS A 28 -2.79 19.06 12.18
CA LYS A 28 -1.55 18.50 11.63
C LYS A 28 -1.35 17.07 12.09
N VAL A 29 -0.97 16.20 11.16
CA VAL A 29 -0.63 14.81 11.43
C VAL A 29 0.64 14.48 10.64
N ASP A 30 1.61 13.89 11.32
CA ASP A 30 2.80 13.31 10.71
C ASP A 30 3.03 11.93 11.34
N TRP A 31 2.82 10.87 10.57
CA TRP A 31 3.00 9.50 11.04
C TRP A 31 4.46 9.09 11.16
N ARG A 32 5.39 9.82 10.53
CA ARG A 32 6.84 9.57 10.64
C ARG A 32 7.33 9.87 12.06
N THR A 33 6.87 10.98 12.64
CA THR A 33 7.24 11.36 14.02
C THR A 33 6.63 10.43 15.06
N LYS A 34 5.62 9.63 14.67
CA LYS A 34 4.98 8.60 15.49
C LYS A 34 5.60 7.21 15.31
N GLY A 35 6.59 7.05 14.42
CA GLY A 35 7.27 5.77 14.18
C GLY A 35 6.53 4.80 13.25
N ALA A 36 5.46 5.24 12.57
CA ALA A 36 4.61 4.39 11.74
C ALA A 36 5.01 4.37 10.25
N VAL A 37 6.23 4.82 9.91
CA VAL A 37 6.69 4.95 8.52
C VAL A 37 8.15 4.51 8.43
N THR A 38 8.44 3.57 7.55
CA THR A 38 9.81 3.10 7.27
C THR A 38 10.63 4.15 6.50
N PRO A 39 11.96 3.98 6.37
CA PRO A 39 12.74 4.79 5.43
C PRO A 39 12.19 4.73 4.00
N VAL A 40 12.47 5.78 3.23
CA VAL A 40 12.13 5.85 1.80
C VAL A 40 12.87 4.73 1.05
N LYS A 41 12.16 4.07 0.13
CA LYS A 41 12.67 3.01 -0.77
C LYS A 41 12.71 3.50 -2.23
N ASP A 42 13.24 2.68 -3.14
CA ASP A 42 13.37 3.01 -4.58
C ASP A 42 12.84 1.87 -5.47
N GLN A 43 11.79 2.16 -6.25
CA GLN A 43 11.18 1.21 -7.18
C GLN A 43 12.00 0.96 -8.45
N LYS A 44 13.02 1.79 -8.72
CA LYS A 44 13.86 1.74 -9.92
C LYS A 44 13.02 1.79 -11.20
N GLN A 45 13.43 1.08 -12.25
CA GLN A 45 12.77 1.05 -13.56
C GLN A 45 11.65 -0.01 -13.65
N CYS A 46 10.95 -0.27 -12.54
CA CYS A 46 9.83 -1.20 -12.48
C CYS A 46 8.55 -0.42 -12.12
N GLY A 47 7.45 -0.71 -12.82
CA GLY A 47 6.12 -0.13 -12.56
C GLY A 47 5.45 -0.74 -11.32
N SER A 48 6.17 -0.81 -10.20
CA SER A 48 5.75 -1.45 -8.95
C SER A 48 5.30 -0.46 -7.88
N CYS A 49 5.05 0.81 -8.22
CA CYS A 49 4.62 1.83 -7.24
C CYS A 49 3.39 1.41 -6.41
N TRP A 50 2.50 0.61 -7.00
CA TRP A 50 1.36 0.00 -6.31
C TRP A 50 1.78 -0.92 -5.17
N ALA A 51 2.88 -1.68 -5.33
CA ALA A 51 3.43 -2.55 -4.30
C ALA A 51 3.98 -1.71 -3.14
N PHE A 52 4.80 -0.69 -3.43
CA PHE A 52 5.33 0.25 -2.42
C PHE A 52 4.23 1.00 -1.67
N SER A 53 3.18 1.41 -2.39
CA SER A 53 2.03 2.07 -1.77
C SER A 53 1.26 1.13 -0.84
N THR A 54 1.16 -0.16 -1.20
CA THR A 54 0.51 -1.19 -0.38
C THR A 54 1.31 -1.50 0.88
N THR A 55 2.62 -1.77 0.72
CA THR A 55 3.49 -2.08 1.86
C THR A 55 3.54 -0.89 2.82
N GLY A 56 3.74 0.34 2.32
CA GLY A 56 3.83 1.52 3.19
C GLY A 56 2.61 1.76 4.09
N SER A 57 1.39 1.53 3.60
CA SER A 57 0.19 1.66 4.45
C SER A 57 0.00 0.46 5.39
N LEU A 58 0.30 -0.77 4.94
CA LEU A 58 0.23 -1.96 5.78
C LEU A 58 1.28 -1.95 6.90
N GLU A 59 2.50 -1.48 6.62
CA GLU A 59 3.58 -1.26 7.60
C GLU A 59 3.09 -0.32 8.71
N GLY A 60 2.42 0.78 8.33
CA GLY A 60 1.82 1.72 9.28
C GLY A 60 0.71 1.07 10.12
N GLN A 61 -0.20 0.31 9.51
CA GLN A 61 -1.26 -0.40 10.25
C GLN A 61 -0.69 -1.47 11.19
N HIS A 62 0.31 -2.23 10.75
CA HIS A 62 0.99 -3.22 11.58
C HIS A 62 1.67 -2.57 12.79
N PHE A 63 2.38 -1.45 12.58
CA PHE A 63 2.97 -0.67 13.68
C PHE A 63 1.91 -0.18 14.68
N LEU A 64 0.78 0.36 14.20
CA LEU A 64 -0.27 0.88 15.08
C LEU A 64 -0.95 -0.22 15.90
N LYS A 65 -1.01 -1.43 15.36
CA LYS A 65 -1.59 -2.59 16.04
C LYS A 65 -0.63 -3.22 17.06
N ASP A 66 0.61 -3.49 16.65
CA ASP A 66 1.52 -4.37 17.38
C ASP A 66 2.74 -3.61 17.97
N GLY A 67 2.88 -2.32 17.68
CA GLY A 67 3.97 -1.46 18.15
C GLY A 67 5.33 -1.73 17.50
N LYS A 68 5.36 -2.55 16.45
CA LYS A 68 6.59 -2.97 15.76
C LYS A 68 6.57 -2.50 14.32
N LEU A 69 7.54 -1.68 13.95
CA LEU A 69 7.71 -1.24 12.57
C LEU A 69 8.57 -2.28 11.85
N VAL A 70 8.00 -2.91 10.84
CA VAL A 70 8.64 -3.96 10.05
C VAL A 70 8.54 -3.54 8.59
N SER A 71 9.65 -3.51 7.86
CA SER A 71 9.62 -3.29 6.41
C SER A 71 9.12 -4.54 5.70
N LEU A 72 8.10 -4.40 4.87
CA LEU A 72 7.45 -5.49 4.13
C LEU A 72 7.95 -5.57 2.69
N SER A 73 7.89 -6.77 2.11
CA SER A 73 8.46 -7.06 0.80
C SER A 73 7.57 -6.61 -0.36
N GLU A 74 8.00 -5.58 -1.10
CA GLU A 74 7.35 -5.24 -2.36
C GLU A 74 7.51 -6.35 -3.41
N GLN A 75 8.65 -7.05 -3.41
CA GLN A 75 8.92 -8.14 -4.36
C GLN A 75 7.96 -9.30 -4.19
N ASN A 76 7.59 -9.62 -2.95
CA ASN A 76 6.56 -10.61 -2.68
C ASN A 76 5.25 -10.25 -3.39
N LEU A 77 4.84 -8.97 -3.37
CA LEU A 77 3.64 -8.54 -4.09
C LEU A 77 3.82 -8.65 -5.60
N VAL A 78 4.93 -8.15 -6.14
CA VAL A 78 5.27 -8.20 -7.58
C VAL A 78 5.17 -9.63 -8.10
N ASP A 79 5.76 -10.59 -7.39
CA ASP A 79 5.88 -11.98 -7.86
C ASP A 79 4.63 -12.84 -7.60
N CYS A 80 3.87 -12.56 -6.55
CA CYS A 80 2.84 -13.49 -6.05
C CYS A 80 1.40 -13.04 -6.28
N SER A 81 1.14 -11.74 -6.47
CA SER A 81 -0.23 -11.21 -6.54
C SER A 81 -0.87 -11.26 -7.94
N GLY A 82 -0.20 -11.89 -8.92
CA GLY A 82 -0.70 -11.96 -10.31
C GLY A 82 -2.10 -12.56 -10.46
N LYS A 83 -2.44 -13.60 -9.67
CA LYS A 83 -3.78 -14.21 -9.65
C LYS A 83 -4.89 -13.26 -9.17
N PHE A 84 -4.52 -12.15 -8.53
CA PHE A 84 -5.44 -11.13 -8.02
C PHE A 84 -5.64 -9.97 -9.00
N GLY A 85 -4.91 -9.94 -10.11
CA GLY A 85 -5.06 -8.97 -11.18
C GLY A 85 -3.91 -7.96 -11.30
N ASN A 86 -2.88 -8.06 -10.45
CA ASN A 86 -1.66 -7.29 -10.62
C ASN A 86 -0.79 -7.91 -11.73
N MET A 87 0.07 -7.09 -12.33
CA MET A 87 0.92 -7.44 -13.46
C MET A 87 2.39 -7.14 -13.18
N GLY A 88 2.80 -7.27 -11.91
CA GLY A 88 4.19 -7.07 -11.49
C GLY A 88 4.72 -5.68 -11.88
N CYS A 89 5.82 -5.64 -12.63
CA CYS A 89 6.41 -4.41 -13.15
C CYS A 89 5.59 -3.72 -14.25
N MET A 90 4.57 -4.37 -14.82
CA MET A 90 3.61 -3.76 -15.76
C MET A 90 2.46 -3.04 -15.04
N GLY A 91 2.45 -3.05 -13.71
CA GLY A 91 1.51 -2.29 -12.89
C GLY A 91 0.55 -3.15 -12.07
N GLY A 92 -0.23 -2.51 -11.22
CA GLY A 92 -1.15 -3.14 -10.30
C GLY A 92 -1.99 -2.12 -9.53
N LEU A 93 -2.72 -2.63 -8.55
CA LEU A 93 -3.60 -1.90 -7.65
C LEU A 93 -3.39 -2.36 -6.22
N MET A 94 -3.38 -1.41 -5.29
CA MET A 94 -3.20 -1.68 -3.87
C MET A 94 -4.27 -2.62 -3.32
N ASP A 95 -5.54 -2.42 -3.72
CA ASP A 95 -6.65 -3.29 -3.32
C ASP A 95 -6.46 -4.76 -3.71
N GLN A 96 -5.88 -5.02 -4.89
CA GLN A 96 -5.59 -6.40 -5.32
C GLN A 96 -4.45 -6.99 -4.51
N ALA A 97 -3.48 -6.16 -4.12
CA ALA A 97 -2.41 -6.56 -3.23
C ALA A 97 -2.93 -6.88 -1.82
N PHE A 98 -3.80 -6.04 -1.22
CA PHE A 98 -4.44 -6.36 0.06
C PHE A 98 -5.29 -7.63 -0.02
N ARG A 99 -6.01 -7.86 -1.12
CA ARG A 99 -6.71 -9.13 -1.32
C ARG A 99 -5.76 -10.32 -1.36
N TYR A 100 -4.62 -10.18 -2.03
CA TYR A 100 -3.59 -11.21 -2.01
C TYR A 100 -3.11 -11.46 -0.58
N ILE A 101 -2.73 -10.44 0.17
CA ILE A 101 -2.21 -10.57 1.54
C ILE A 101 -3.21 -11.26 2.46
N LYS A 102 -4.49 -10.87 2.39
CA LYS A 102 -5.59 -11.53 3.13
C LYS A 102 -5.68 -13.01 2.83
N GLU A 103 -5.81 -13.39 1.55
CA GLU A 103 -6.03 -14.78 1.13
C GLU A 103 -4.75 -15.63 1.30
N ASN A 104 -3.58 -15.02 1.12
CA ASN A 104 -2.27 -15.64 1.36
C ASN A 104 -1.95 -15.80 2.85
N LYS A 105 -2.74 -15.14 3.73
CA LYS A 105 -2.55 -15.12 5.18
C LYS A 105 -1.23 -14.48 5.62
N GLY A 106 -0.77 -13.48 4.87
CA GLY A 106 0.40 -12.70 5.21
C GLY A 106 1.24 -12.29 4.01
N ILE A 107 2.28 -11.53 4.32
CA ILE A 107 3.31 -11.03 3.41
C ILE A 107 4.67 -11.11 4.10
N ASP A 108 5.70 -11.46 3.34
CA ASP A 108 7.07 -11.57 3.86
C ASP A 108 7.68 -10.20 4.21
N THR A 109 8.68 -10.22 5.08
CA THR A 109 9.51 -9.03 5.35
C THR A 109 10.41 -8.70 4.15
N GLU A 110 10.77 -7.43 4.00
CA GLU A 110 11.77 -6.99 3.01
C GLU A 110 13.11 -7.71 3.21
N ALA A 111 13.50 -7.98 4.47
CA ALA A 111 14.76 -8.64 4.78
C ALA A 111 14.82 -10.09 4.30
N SER A 112 13.70 -10.82 4.34
CA SER A 112 13.60 -12.21 3.88
C SER A 112 13.34 -12.35 2.39
N TYR A 113 12.74 -11.32 1.78
CA TYR A 113 12.40 -11.31 0.36
C TYR A 113 12.73 -9.93 -0.24
N PRO A 114 14.01 -9.66 -0.54
CA PRO A 114 14.47 -8.34 -0.98
C PRO A 114 13.93 -7.91 -2.34
N TYR A 115 13.83 -6.60 -2.55
CA TYR A 115 13.39 -6.01 -3.80
C TYR A 115 14.43 -6.11 -4.94
N GLU A 116 14.00 -6.68 -6.07
CA GLU A 116 14.83 -6.98 -7.26
C GLU A 116 14.51 -6.06 -8.45
N ALA A 117 13.34 -5.40 -8.44
CA ALA A 117 12.86 -4.52 -9.51
C ALA A 117 12.67 -5.22 -10.87
N GLU A 118 12.32 -6.50 -10.84
CA GLU A 118 11.97 -7.31 -12.00
C GLU A 118 10.88 -8.31 -11.63
N ASP A 119 10.20 -8.87 -12.63
CA ASP A 119 9.20 -9.91 -12.42
C ASP A 119 9.88 -11.25 -12.15
N GLY A 120 9.64 -11.82 -10.97
CA GLY A 120 10.18 -13.11 -10.55
C GLY A 120 9.11 -14.21 -10.43
N LYS A 121 9.58 -15.40 -10.07
CA LYS A 121 8.67 -16.46 -9.59
C LYS A 121 8.28 -16.14 -8.15
N CYS A 122 7.03 -16.41 -7.77
CA CYS A 122 6.61 -16.30 -6.38
C CYS A 122 7.43 -17.20 -5.45
N ARG A 123 8.08 -16.61 -4.45
CA ARG A 123 8.93 -17.29 -3.44
C ARG A 123 8.43 -17.08 -2.00
N PHE A 124 7.16 -16.74 -1.81
CA PHE A 124 6.57 -16.52 -0.48
C PHE A 124 6.85 -17.69 0.46
N ASP A 125 7.28 -17.38 1.68
CA ASP A 125 7.53 -18.36 2.74
C ASP A 125 6.80 -17.98 4.03
N ALA A 126 5.85 -18.81 4.44
CA ALA A 126 5.04 -18.57 5.63
C ALA A 126 5.85 -18.41 6.93
N SER A 127 7.09 -18.89 7.01
CA SER A 127 7.95 -18.64 8.18
C SER A 127 8.46 -17.20 8.29
N ASN A 128 8.38 -16.43 7.20
CA ASN A 128 8.95 -15.10 7.07
C ASN A 128 7.90 -13.98 7.07
N VAL A 129 6.65 -14.30 7.41
CA VAL A 129 5.53 -13.35 7.45
C VAL A 129 5.86 -12.19 8.41
N GLY A 130 5.91 -10.98 7.86
CA GLY A 130 6.10 -9.73 8.58
C GLY A 130 4.80 -9.08 9.02
N ALA A 131 3.73 -9.25 8.25
CA ALA A 131 2.42 -8.69 8.57
C ALA A 131 1.28 -9.51 7.93
N THR A 132 0.07 -9.29 8.43
CA THR A 132 -1.19 -9.84 7.91
C THR A 132 -2.24 -8.75 7.90
N ASP A 133 -3.24 -8.85 7.02
CA ASP A 133 -4.44 -8.02 7.07
C ASP A 133 -5.73 -8.86 7.11
N THR A 134 -6.86 -8.20 7.32
CA THR A 134 -8.20 -8.80 7.26
C THR A 134 -9.02 -8.30 6.06
N GLY A 135 -8.38 -7.57 5.14
CA GLY A 135 -8.99 -6.82 4.05
C GLY A 135 -8.60 -5.34 4.06
N PHE A 136 -9.31 -4.55 3.27
CA PHE A 136 -9.06 -3.13 3.06
C PHE A 136 -10.39 -2.34 3.11
N VAL A 137 -10.28 -1.03 3.25
CA VAL A 137 -11.40 -0.08 3.23
C VAL A 137 -11.08 1.01 2.23
N ASP A 138 -12.03 1.32 1.35
CA ASP A 138 -11.88 2.42 0.40
C ASP A 138 -12.24 3.75 1.05
N VAL A 139 -11.45 4.79 0.79
CA VAL A 139 -11.83 6.17 1.12
C VAL A 139 -12.78 6.66 0.02
N GLU A 140 -13.82 7.42 0.41
CA GLU A 140 -14.77 8.00 -0.53
C GLU A 140 -14.07 8.76 -1.68
N HIS A 141 -14.35 8.31 -2.91
CA HIS A 141 -13.69 8.82 -4.10
C HIS A 141 -13.90 10.33 -4.27
N GLY A 142 -12.80 11.07 -4.41
CA GLY A 142 -12.82 12.52 -4.62
C GLY A 142 -13.12 13.35 -3.36
N SER A 143 -13.20 12.71 -2.18
CA SER A 143 -13.48 13.40 -0.91
C SER A 143 -12.20 13.64 -0.11
N GLU A 144 -11.61 14.84 -0.23
CA GLU A 144 -10.45 15.22 0.58
C GLU A 144 -10.77 15.28 2.08
N SER A 145 -12.03 15.56 2.46
CA SER A 145 -12.48 15.48 3.84
C SER A 145 -12.44 14.06 4.39
N ALA A 146 -12.87 13.07 3.59
CA ALA A 146 -12.78 11.66 3.98
C ALA A 146 -11.32 11.19 4.05
N LEU A 147 -10.46 11.64 3.12
CA LEU A 147 -9.03 11.35 3.16
C LEU A 147 -8.35 11.97 4.39
N LYS A 148 -8.67 13.23 4.71
CA LYS A 148 -8.17 13.91 5.92
C LYS A 148 -8.55 13.13 7.18
N LYS A 149 -9.80 12.68 7.28
CA LYS A 149 -10.26 11.80 8.36
C LYS A 149 -9.45 10.50 8.41
N ALA A 150 -9.32 9.80 7.29
CA ALA A 150 -8.55 8.56 7.19
C ALA A 150 -7.11 8.74 7.71
N VAL A 151 -6.42 9.78 7.23
CA VAL A 151 -5.06 10.09 7.65
C VAL A 151 -5.00 10.40 9.15
N ALA A 152 -5.99 11.12 9.69
CA ALA A 152 -5.99 11.53 11.09
C ALA A 152 -6.29 10.39 12.07
N THR A 153 -7.20 9.48 11.71
CA THR A 153 -7.74 8.48 12.65
C THR A 153 -7.25 7.06 12.38
N ILE A 154 -6.80 6.76 11.15
CA ILE A 154 -6.42 5.40 10.75
C ILE A 154 -4.91 5.24 10.62
N GLY A 155 -4.20 6.11 9.90
CA GLY A 155 -2.77 5.94 9.64
C GLY A 155 -2.30 6.48 8.30
N PRO A 156 -1.12 6.04 7.82
CA PRO A 156 -0.71 6.23 6.42
C PRO A 156 -1.70 5.57 5.46
N ILE A 157 -2.10 6.28 4.40
CA ILE A 157 -3.11 5.85 3.43
C ILE A 157 -2.50 5.73 2.04
N SER A 158 -2.72 4.60 1.37
CA SER A 158 -2.35 4.41 -0.03
C SER A 158 -3.20 5.28 -0.95
N VAL A 159 -2.56 6.03 -1.84
CA VAL A 159 -3.25 6.89 -2.83
C VAL A 159 -2.62 6.75 -4.21
N ALA A 160 -3.34 7.18 -5.24
CA ALA A 160 -2.83 7.36 -6.60
C ALA A 160 -2.98 8.82 -7.02
N ILE A 161 -2.00 9.35 -7.75
CA ILE A 161 -1.97 10.72 -8.24
C ILE A 161 -1.52 10.74 -9.71
N ASP A 162 -1.83 11.81 -10.43
CA ASP A 162 -1.23 12.07 -11.74
C ASP A 162 0.19 12.65 -11.56
N ALA A 163 1.18 11.79 -11.70
CA ALA A 163 2.60 12.14 -11.64
C ALA A 163 3.23 12.35 -13.03
N SER A 164 2.44 12.47 -14.10
CA SER A 164 2.97 12.49 -15.49
C SER A 164 3.68 13.79 -15.88
N GLN A 165 3.48 14.87 -15.12
CA GLN A 165 4.02 16.19 -15.42
C GLN A 165 5.49 16.32 -15.01
N SER A 166 6.31 17.00 -15.82
CA SER A 166 7.73 17.19 -15.55
C SER A 166 8.02 17.96 -14.25
N THR A 167 7.10 18.83 -13.84
CA THR A 167 7.15 19.59 -12.58
C THR A 167 7.01 18.72 -11.34
N PHE A 168 6.56 17.47 -11.50
CA PHE A 168 6.54 16.49 -10.42
C PHE A 168 7.86 15.69 -10.36
N HIS A 169 8.56 15.55 -11.49
CA HIS A 169 9.81 14.79 -11.57
C HIS A 169 11.04 15.58 -11.11
N PHE A 170 11.05 16.91 -11.34
CA PHE A 170 12.17 17.81 -11.12
C PHE A 170 11.69 19.15 -10.57
#